data_AF-A0ABD5MNX3-F1
#
_entry.id   AF-A0ABD5MNX3-F1
#
_cell.length_a   1.000
_cell.length_b   1.000
_cell.length_c   1.000
_cell.angle_alpha   90.00
_cell.angle_beta   90.00
_cell.angle_gamma   90.00
#
_symmetry.space_group_name_H-M   'P 1'
#
loop_
_entity.id
_entity.type
_entity.pdbx_description
1 polymer ?
#
loop_
_entity_poly.entity_id
_entity_poly.type
_entity_poly.pdbx_seq_one_letter_code
_entity_poly.pdbx_strand_id
1 'polypeptide(L)'
;MSTTVSTDPVDRIERLGVRRLVTWAAVRVRENPVLVGLFLLAGLVGYVPFVGGLLAFLVTTFVLGMAYVVVADDVRLHARGLNAIAADVRERYGTILVVSVAYAVAVALGLIALVVPGLYIAARLAPSLPVATLGEHGAADSLREGWAMGRGNVLRLFGVFLVVFVLQAIAAGILAVISTDLATTGISAVLLNAISGPIIAAAIAHVYFESRDAEGDEPTDEMTADVAV
;
A
#
# COMPACT_ATOMS: atom_id res chain seq x y z
N MET A 1 31.24 11.95 -29.11
CA MET A 1 31.31 11.99 -27.64
C MET A 1 30.22 11.07 -27.14
N SER A 2 30.56 9.79 -26.97
CA SER A 2 29.60 8.71 -26.79
C SER A 2 29.32 8.55 -25.31
N THR A 3 28.11 8.92 -24.88
CA THR A 3 27.61 8.65 -23.54
C THR A 3 27.34 7.15 -23.42
N THR A 4 28.26 6.44 -22.77
CA THR A 4 28.07 5.07 -22.30
C THR A 4 26.94 5.08 -21.28
N VAL A 5 25.76 4.62 -21.70
CA VAL A 5 24.66 4.29 -20.80
C VAL A 5 25.09 3.03 -20.03
N SER A 6 25.39 3.19 -18.74
CA SER A 6 25.66 2.08 -17.81
C SER A 6 24.46 1.12 -17.83
N THR A 7 24.71 -0.13 -18.23
CA THR A 7 23.74 -1.23 -18.25
C THR A 7 23.81 -2.08 -16.98
N ASP A 8 24.37 -1.56 -15.89
CA ASP A 8 24.43 -2.30 -14.64
C ASP A 8 23.04 -2.32 -13.97
N PRO A 9 22.40 -3.49 -13.77
CA PRO A 9 21.10 -3.59 -13.12
C PRO A 9 21.13 -3.06 -11.68
N VAL A 10 22.30 -3.04 -11.02
CA VAL A 10 22.45 -2.53 -9.65
C VAL A 10 22.30 -1.00 -9.59
N ASP A 11 22.72 -0.27 -10.62
CA ASP A 11 22.58 1.20 -10.75
C ASP A 11 21.13 1.66 -11.08
N ARG A 12 20.24 0.71 -11.43
CA ARG A 12 18.82 0.99 -11.68
C ARG A 12 18.02 0.99 -10.37
N ILE A 13 18.47 0.24 -9.37
CA ILE A 13 17.86 0.12 -8.04
C ILE A 13 18.05 1.40 -7.20
N GLU A 14 18.88 2.35 -7.63
CA GLU A 14 19.09 3.61 -6.92
C GLU A 14 18.06 4.72 -7.26
N ARG A 15 17.22 4.55 -8.30
CA ARG A 15 16.63 5.73 -8.98
C ARG A 15 15.24 6.21 -8.56
N LEU A 16 14.65 5.64 -7.51
CA LEU A 16 13.54 6.24 -6.78
C LEU A 16 13.76 6.10 -5.27
N GLY A 17 14.68 6.89 -4.71
CA GLY A 17 14.85 7.00 -3.26
C GLY A 17 13.53 7.35 -2.55
N VAL A 18 13.41 7.00 -1.27
CA VAL A 18 12.19 7.18 -0.42
C VAL A 18 11.49 8.54 -0.66
N ARG A 19 12.27 9.62 -0.83
CA ARG A 19 11.75 10.96 -1.12
C ARG A 19 10.93 11.02 -2.41
N ARG A 20 11.39 10.37 -3.48
CA ARG A 20 10.69 10.34 -4.78
C ARG A 20 9.40 9.51 -4.69
N LEU A 21 9.42 8.38 -3.98
CA LEU A 21 8.20 7.58 -3.74
C LEU A 21 7.15 8.38 -2.97
N VAL A 22 7.55 9.06 -1.90
CA VAL A 22 6.63 9.91 -1.11
C VAL A 22 6.09 11.07 -1.95
N THR A 23 6.94 11.70 -2.77
CA THR A 23 6.52 12.84 -3.60
C THR A 23 5.59 12.38 -4.72
N TRP A 24 5.89 11.27 -5.38
CA TRP A 24 5.03 10.67 -6.39
C TRP A 24 3.66 10.28 -5.80
N ALA A 25 3.66 9.60 -4.66
CA ALA A 25 2.44 9.24 -3.95
C ALA A 25 1.63 10.50 -3.57
N ALA A 26 2.28 11.53 -3.04
CA ALA A 26 1.62 12.77 -2.65
C ALA A 26 0.99 13.52 -3.86
N VAL A 27 1.69 13.57 -4.99
CA VAL A 27 1.16 14.17 -6.23
C VAL A 27 -0.05 13.38 -6.72
N ARG A 28 0.04 12.04 -6.73
CA ARG A 28 -1.04 11.19 -7.22
C ARG A 28 -2.29 11.22 -6.35
N VAL A 29 -2.12 11.31 -5.03
CA VAL A 29 -3.22 11.51 -4.08
C VAL A 29 -3.89 12.86 -4.31
N ARG A 30 -3.12 13.91 -4.62
CA ARG A 30 -3.65 15.24 -4.95
C ARG A 30 -4.45 15.25 -6.25
N GLU A 31 -4.04 14.45 -7.22
CA GLU A 31 -4.74 14.31 -8.51
C GLU A 31 -6.04 13.49 -8.39
N ASN A 32 -6.19 12.68 -7.34
CA ASN A 32 -7.39 11.87 -7.08
C ASN A 32 -8.07 12.28 -5.77
N PRO A 33 -8.85 13.36 -5.74
CA PRO A 33 -9.58 13.77 -4.53
C PRO A 33 -10.55 12.69 -4.03
N VAL A 34 -10.94 11.77 -4.91
CA VAL A 34 -11.77 10.60 -4.56
C VAL A 34 -11.09 9.70 -3.51
N LEU A 35 -9.77 9.51 -3.57
CA LEU A 35 -9.06 8.69 -2.58
C LEU A 35 -9.13 9.35 -1.20
N VAL A 36 -8.88 10.65 -1.12
CA VAL A 36 -9.02 11.40 0.14
C VAL A 36 -10.46 11.30 0.66
N GLY A 37 -11.45 11.47 -0.22
CA GLY A 37 -12.87 11.31 0.13
C GLY A 37 -13.22 9.93 0.68
N LEU A 38 -12.74 8.85 0.05
CA LEU A 38 -12.98 7.47 0.49
C LEU A 38 -12.35 7.20 1.87
N PHE A 39 -11.11 7.63 2.10
CA PHE A 39 -10.46 7.45 3.40
C PHE A 39 -11.05 8.35 4.49
N LEU A 40 -11.52 9.56 4.16
CA LEU A 40 -12.28 10.40 5.09
C LEU A 40 -13.57 9.70 5.54
N LEU A 41 -14.33 9.14 4.59
CA LEU A 41 -15.55 8.40 4.90
C LEU A 41 -15.25 7.15 5.74
N ALA A 42 -14.20 6.40 5.41
CA ALA A 42 -13.78 5.24 6.22
C ALA A 42 -13.40 5.64 7.64
N GLY A 43 -12.64 6.73 7.81
CA GLY A 43 -12.29 7.25 9.13
C GLY A 43 -13.51 7.67 9.94
N LEU A 44 -14.49 8.32 9.30
CA LEU A 44 -15.73 8.74 9.97
C LEU A 44 -16.54 7.54 10.50
N VAL A 45 -16.55 6.42 9.77
CA VAL A 45 -17.19 5.16 10.24
C VAL A 45 -16.51 4.65 11.52
N GLY A 46 -15.20 4.81 11.64
CA GLY A 46 -14.44 4.42 12.85
C GLY A 46 -14.68 5.30 14.07
N TYR A 47 -15.22 6.49 13.87
CA TYR A 47 -15.50 7.43 14.96
C TYR A 47 -16.77 7.07 15.76
N VAL A 48 -17.63 6.16 15.25
CA VAL A 48 -18.82 5.70 15.97
C VAL A 48 -18.42 4.76 17.12
N PRO A 49 -18.55 5.14 18.41
CA PRO A 49 -18.12 4.30 19.52
C PRO A 49 -18.95 2.99 19.59
N PHE A 50 -18.36 1.94 20.18
CA PHE A 50 -18.93 0.59 20.40
C PHE A 50 -19.18 -0.29 19.16
N VAL A 51 -19.49 0.28 18.00
CA VAL A 51 -19.69 -0.47 16.73
C VAL A 51 -18.53 -0.22 15.74
N GLY A 52 -17.82 0.90 15.90
CA GLY A 52 -16.86 1.40 14.93
C GLY A 52 -15.61 0.55 14.73
N GLY A 53 -15.10 -0.18 15.74
CA GLY A 53 -13.82 -0.89 15.59
C GLY A 53 -13.82 -1.94 14.47
N LEU A 54 -14.73 -2.92 14.57
CA LEU A 54 -14.86 -3.97 13.55
C LEU A 54 -15.40 -3.39 12.24
N LEU A 55 -16.45 -2.56 12.31
CA LEU A 55 -17.06 -1.99 11.11
C LEU A 55 -16.07 -1.10 10.33
N ALA A 56 -15.29 -0.28 11.01
CA ALA A 56 -14.27 0.54 10.38
C ALA A 56 -13.10 -0.28 9.89
N PHE A 57 -12.71 -1.36 10.57
CA PHE A 57 -11.73 -2.28 9.99
C PHE A 57 -12.24 -2.86 8.66
N LEU A 58 -13.50 -3.31 8.61
CA LEU A 58 -14.12 -3.81 7.38
C LEU A 58 -14.17 -2.74 6.28
N VAL A 59 -14.70 -1.55 6.60
CA VAL A 59 -14.83 -0.43 5.64
C VAL A 59 -13.46 0.06 5.18
N THR A 60 -12.50 0.23 6.08
CA THR A 60 -11.14 0.67 5.74
C THR A 60 -10.44 -0.37 4.88
N THR A 61 -10.62 -1.66 5.15
CA THR A 61 -10.08 -2.73 4.31
C THR A 61 -10.67 -2.68 2.90
N PHE A 62 -11.97 -2.43 2.79
CA PHE A 62 -12.65 -2.28 1.50
C PHE A 62 -12.12 -1.05 0.73
N VAL A 63 -12.03 0.10 1.41
CA VAL A 63 -11.49 1.34 0.84
C VAL A 63 -10.04 1.19 0.42
N LEU A 64 -9.24 0.46 1.20
CA LEU A 64 -7.86 0.17 0.85
C LEU A 64 -7.77 -0.69 -0.42
N GLY A 65 -8.63 -1.70 -0.55
CA GLY A 65 -8.78 -2.49 -1.77
C GLY A 65 -9.13 -1.64 -2.99
N MET A 66 -10.12 -0.75 -2.84
CA MET A 66 -10.51 0.23 -3.86
C MET A 66 -9.35 1.13 -4.26
N ALA A 67 -8.57 1.62 -3.29
CA ALA A 67 -7.44 2.50 -3.55
C ALA A 67 -6.38 1.81 -4.44
N TYR A 68 -6.11 0.53 -4.20
CA TYR A 68 -5.18 -0.22 -5.04
C TYR A 68 -5.68 -0.37 -6.48
N VAL A 69 -6.97 -0.66 -6.68
CA VAL A 69 -7.54 -0.78 -8.02
C VAL A 69 -7.60 0.58 -8.74
N VAL A 70 -7.93 1.67 -8.04
CA VAL A 70 -7.90 3.03 -8.61
C VAL A 70 -6.49 3.40 -9.07
N VAL A 71 -5.47 3.12 -8.26
CA VAL A 71 -4.08 3.38 -8.64
C VAL A 71 -3.64 2.47 -9.80
N ALA A 72 -4.08 1.21 -9.81
CA ALA A 72 -3.81 0.27 -10.90
C ALA A 72 -4.39 0.75 -12.24
N ASP A 73 -5.65 1.16 -12.22
CA ASP A 73 -6.37 1.63 -13.39
C ASP A 73 -5.73 2.88 -13.98
N ASP A 74 -5.31 3.81 -13.11
CA ASP A 74 -4.62 5.00 -13.57
C ASP A 74 -3.26 4.70 -14.20
N VAL A 75 -2.45 3.85 -13.56
CA VAL A 75 -1.16 3.42 -14.14
C VAL A 75 -1.36 2.74 -15.49
N ARG A 76 -2.47 2.01 -15.66
CA ARG A 76 -2.86 1.36 -16.91
C ARG A 76 -3.63 2.26 -17.87
N LEU A 77 -3.82 3.55 -17.56
CA LEU A 77 -4.60 4.51 -18.36
C LEU A 77 -6.05 4.06 -18.66
N HIS A 78 -6.64 3.26 -17.78
CA HIS A 78 -8.03 2.83 -17.86
C HIS A 78 -8.94 3.74 -17.03
N ALA A 79 -9.97 4.32 -17.64
CA ALA A 79 -10.96 5.14 -16.95
C ALA A 79 -12.19 4.29 -16.60
N ARG A 80 -12.13 3.51 -15.52
CA ARG A 80 -13.30 2.75 -15.02
C ARG A 80 -14.09 3.57 -14.00
N GLY A 81 -15.41 3.42 -14.02
CA GLY A 81 -16.28 4.04 -13.02
C GLY A 81 -16.12 3.39 -11.64
N LEU A 82 -16.30 4.16 -10.57
CA LEU A 82 -16.17 3.67 -9.17
C LEU A 82 -17.03 2.44 -8.86
N ASN A 83 -18.18 2.30 -9.51
CA ASN A 83 -19.06 1.15 -9.32
C ASN A 83 -18.43 -0.16 -9.86
N ALA A 84 -17.70 -0.09 -10.99
CA ALA A 84 -17.01 -1.26 -11.53
C ALA A 84 -15.84 -1.67 -10.62
N ILE A 85 -15.07 -0.69 -10.16
CA ILE A 85 -13.98 -0.89 -9.19
C ILE A 85 -14.53 -1.52 -7.89
N ALA A 86 -15.67 -1.03 -7.40
CA ALA A 86 -16.33 -1.58 -6.22
C ALA A 86 -16.82 -3.01 -6.42
N ALA A 87 -17.31 -3.35 -7.61
CA ALA A 87 -17.73 -4.71 -7.93
C ALA A 87 -16.53 -5.68 -7.91
N ASP A 88 -15.41 -5.31 -8.54
CA ASP A 88 -14.19 -6.11 -8.57
C ASP A 88 -13.65 -6.36 -7.15
N VAL A 89 -13.57 -5.32 -6.33
CA VAL A 89 -13.10 -5.43 -4.94
C VAL A 89 -14.06 -6.26 -4.10
N ARG A 90 -15.38 -6.15 -4.33
CA ARG A 90 -16.39 -6.92 -3.61
C ARG A 90 -16.25 -8.41 -3.85
N GLU A 91 -15.99 -8.83 -5.09
CA GLU A 91 -15.81 -10.25 -5.43
C GLU A 91 -14.62 -10.87 -4.69
N ARG A 92 -13.55 -10.08 -4.52
CA ARG A 92 -12.31 -10.51 -3.86
C ARG A 92 -12.25 -10.16 -2.37
N TYR A 93 -13.30 -9.54 -1.83
CA TYR A 93 -13.28 -8.96 -0.50
C TYR A 93 -12.96 -9.97 0.60
N GLY A 94 -13.44 -11.22 0.46
CA GLY A 94 -13.12 -12.29 1.40
C GLY A 94 -11.62 -12.58 1.49
N THR A 95 -10.93 -12.66 0.35
CA THR A 95 -9.48 -12.86 0.28
C THR A 95 -8.74 -11.67 0.88
N ILE A 96 -9.13 -10.46 0.49
CA ILE A 96 -8.53 -9.22 1.00
C ILE A 96 -8.67 -9.15 2.53
N LEU A 97 -9.81 -9.54 3.07
CA LEU A 97 -10.08 -9.54 4.50
C LEU A 97 -9.17 -10.52 5.25
N VAL A 98 -9.04 -11.75 4.77
CA VAL A 98 -8.16 -12.76 5.38
C VAL A 98 -6.70 -12.30 5.36
N VAL A 99 -6.24 -11.76 4.23
CA VAL A 99 -4.88 -11.21 4.09
C VAL A 99 -4.67 -10.02 5.04
N SER A 100 -5.66 -9.13 5.15
CA SER A 100 -5.60 -7.95 6.03
C SER A 100 -5.55 -8.34 7.51
N VAL A 101 -6.30 -9.36 7.91
CA VAL A 101 -6.25 -9.89 9.28
C VAL A 101 -4.89 -10.54 9.55
N ALA A 102 -4.39 -11.39 8.64
CA ALA A 102 -3.08 -12.02 8.79
C ALA A 102 -1.95 -10.98 8.86
N TYR A 103 -2.02 -9.94 8.01
CA TYR A 103 -1.12 -8.80 8.03
C TYR A 103 -1.18 -8.07 9.38
N ALA A 104 -2.37 -7.71 9.86
CA ALA A 104 -2.54 -6.99 11.11
C ALA A 104 -1.99 -7.79 12.31
N VAL A 105 -2.24 -9.09 12.36
CA VAL A 105 -1.71 -9.98 13.40
C VAL A 105 -0.18 -10.04 13.35
N ALA A 106 0.40 -10.23 12.16
CA ALA A 106 1.86 -10.29 11.99
C ALA A 106 2.53 -8.98 12.42
N VAL A 107 1.97 -7.83 12.02
CA VAL A 107 2.46 -6.51 12.40
C VAL A 107 2.31 -6.27 13.90
N ALA A 108 1.16 -6.63 14.49
CA ALA A 108 0.93 -6.49 15.93
C ALA A 108 1.94 -7.30 16.76
N LEU A 109 2.17 -8.57 16.38
CA LEU A 109 3.18 -9.41 17.01
C LEU A 109 4.58 -8.81 16.87
N GLY A 110 4.91 -8.28 15.70
CA GLY A 110 6.17 -7.59 15.46
C GLY A 110 6.32 -6.35 16.34
N LEU A 111 5.29 -5.51 16.46
CA LEU A 111 5.30 -4.30 17.28
C LEU A 111 5.39 -4.60 18.77
N ILE A 112 4.77 -5.70 19.25
CA ILE A 112 4.89 -6.18 20.63
C ILE A 112 6.35 -6.60 20.91
N ALA A 113 7.03 -7.22 19.94
CA ALA A 113 8.42 -7.62 20.08
C ALA A 113 9.39 -6.43 20.08
N LEU A 114 9.14 -5.41 19.23
CA LEU A 114 9.75 -4.06 19.24
C LEU A 114 9.17 -3.24 18.07
N VAL A 115 9.30 -1.91 18.08
CA VAL A 115 8.79 -1.06 16.96
C VAL A 115 9.46 -1.40 15.61
N VAL A 116 10.77 -1.60 15.60
CA VAL A 116 11.56 -1.91 14.39
C VAL A 116 11.17 -3.22 13.69
N PRO A 117 11.11 -4.40 14.36
CA PRO A 117 10.65 -5.64 13.76
C PRO A 117 9.19 -5.56 13.31
N GLY A 118 8.32 -4.83 14.03
CA GLY A 118 6.96 -4.55 13.56
C GLY A 118 6.92 -3.83 12.23
N LEU A 119 7.68 -2.74 12.08
CA LEU A 119 7.78 -2.00 10.81
C LEU A 119 8.45 -2.83 9.70
N TYR A 120 9.44 -3.66 10.04
CA TYR A 120 10.08 -4.55 9.07
C TYR A 120 9.09 -5.58 8.50
N ILE A 121 8.29 -6.20 9.36
CA ILE A 121 7.25 -7.17 8.96
C ILE A 121 6.17 -6.46 8.12
N ALA A 122 5.74 -5.26 8.53
CA ALA A 122 4.81 -4.42 7.77
C ALA A 122 5.35 -4.13 6.36
N ALA A 123 6.59 -3.65 6.26
CA ALA A 123 7.25 -3.38 4.99
C ALA A 123 7.35 -4.62 4.10
N ARG A 124 7.58 -5.79 4.69
CA ARG A 124 7.76 -7.03 3.97
C ARG A 124 6.45 -7.65 3.46
N LEU A 125 5.36 -7.54 4.21
CA LEU A 125 4.05 -8.08 3.84
C LEU A 125 3.15 -7.07 3.13
N ALA A 126 3.53 -5.79 3.08
CA ALA A 126 2.72 -4.75 2.44
C ALA A 126 2.34 -5.10 0.98
N PRO A 127 3.19 -5.71 0.13
CA PRO A 127 2.80 -6.13 -1.21
C PRO A 127 1.76 -7.26 -1.25
N SER A 128 1.51 -7.99 -0.16
CA SER A 128 0.49 -9.03 -0.13
C SER A 128 -0.92 -8.49 -0.33
N LEU A 129 -1.17 -7.23 0.08
CA LEU A 129 -2.48 -6.58 -0.09
C LEU A 129 -2.82 -6.28 -1.56
N PRO A 130 -1.95 -5.62 -2.36
CA PRO A 130 -2.21 -5.45 -3.79
C PRO A 130 -2.21 -6.78 -4.55
N VAL A 131 -1.41 -7.78 -4.14
CA VAL A 131 -1.51 -9.13 -4.73
C VAL A 131 -2.90 -9.73 -4.50
N ALA A 132 -3.45 -9.60 -3.28
CA ALA A 132 -4.78 -10.13 -2.95
C ALA A 132 -5.92 -9.39 -3.66
N THR A 133 -5.74 -8.11 -3.98
CA THR A 133 -6.77 -7.30 -4.66
C THR A 133 -6.71 -7.45 -6.17
N LEU A 134 -5.51 -7.43 -6.76
CA LEU A 134 -5.30 -7.41 -8.20
C LEU A 134 -5.05 -8.80 -8.78
N GLY A 135 -4.53 -9.74 -8.00
CA GLY A 135 -4.28 -11.12 -8.43
C GLY A 135 -5.52 -12.01 -8.38
N GLU A 136 -5.39 -13.21 -8.96
CA GLU A 136 -6.44 -14.23 -9.01
C GLU A 136 -6.29 -15.31 -7.91
N HIS A 137 -5.28 -15.15 -7.05
CA HIS A 137 -4.88 -16.17 -6.09
C HIS A 137 -5.65 -16.10 -4.77
N GLY A 138 -5.72 -17.23 -4.06
CA GLY A 138 -6.26 -17.30 -2.71
C GLY A 138 -5.41 -16.55 -1.68
N ALA A 139 -5.92 -16.43 -0.45
CA ALA A 139 -5.29 -15.63 0.59
C ALA A 139 -3.87 -16.09 0.96
N ALA A 140 -3.65 -17.40 1.04
CA ALA A 140 -2.35 -17.97 1.39
C ALA A 140 -1.29 -17.70 0.32
N ASP A 141 -1.68 -17.82 -0.95
CA ASP A 141 -0.79 -17.61 -2.08
C ASP A 141 -0.48 -16.12 -2.24
N SER A 142 -1.46 -15.25 -2.02
CA SER A 142 -1.27 -13.80 -1.97
C SER A 142 -0.25 -13.37 -0.89
N LEU A 143 -0.29 -14.03 0.28
CA LEU A 143 0.68 -13.78 1.35
C LEU A 143 2.09 -14.26 0.96
N ARG A 144 2.22 -15.45 0.37
CA ARG A 144 3.51 -16.01 -0.07
C ARG A 144 4.15 -15.16 -1.15
N GLU A 145 3.37 -14.81 -2.18
CA GLU A 145 3.81 -13.98 -3.29
C GLU A 145 4.21 -12.58 -2.80
N GLY A 146 3.38 -11.94 -1.98
CA GLY A 146 3.72 -10.64 -1.40
C GLY A 146 4.96 -10.67 -0.51
N TRP A 147 5.20 -11.77 0.25
CA TRP A 147 6.42 -11.95 1.03
C TRP A 147 7.67 -12.08 0.15
N ALA A 148 7.55 -12.76 -1.00
CA ALA A 148 8.62 -12.89 -1.97
C ALA A 148 8.95 -11.55 -2.63
N MET A 149 7.94 -10.79 -3.04
CA MET A 149 8.08 -9.44 -3.60
C MET A 149 8.65 -8.44 -2.59
N GLY A 150 8.30 -8.59 -1.32
CA GLY A 150 8.81 -7.74 -0.24
C GLY A 150 10.34 -7.76 -0.15
N ARG A 151 11.02 -8.86 -0.51
CA ARG A 151 12.46 -9.05 -0.26
C ARG A 151 13.37 -7.99 -0.89
N GLY A 152 13.09 -7.60 -2.13
CA GLY A 152 13.88 -6.59 -2.86
C GLY A 152 13.56 -5.16 -2.44
N ASN A 153 12.37 -4.92 -1.88
CA ASN A 153 11.82 -3.58 -1.66
C ASN A 153 11.63 -3.20 -0.19
N VAL A 154 12.03 -4.06 0.77
CA VAL A 154 11.81 -3.83 2.21
C VAL A 154 12.35 -2.46 2.64
N LEU A 155 13.57 -2.09 2.25
CA LEU A 155 14.20 -0.82 2.68
C LEU A 155 13.44 0.41 2.20
N ARG A 156 12.92 0.38 0.97
CA ARG A 156 12.12 1.49 0.41
C ARG A 156 10.79 1.62 1.14
N LEU A 157 10.07 0.52 1.30
CA LEU A 157 8.78 0.49 2.02
C LEU A 157 8.95 0.81 3.51
N PHE A 158 9.99 0.29 4.14
CA PHE A 158 10.34 0.60 5.53
C PHE A 158 10.61 2.10 5.71
N GLY A 159 11.36 2.72 4.80
CA GLY A 159 11.58 4.17 4.82
C GLY A 159 10.29 4.98 4.69
N VAL A 160 9.39 4.59 3.78
CA VAL A 160 8.07 5.23 3.65
C VAL A 160 7.25 5.06 4.92
N PHE A 161 7.15 3.83 5.45
CA PHE A 161 6.42 3.55 6.68
C PHE A 161 6.98 4.31 7.87
N LEU A 162 8.32 4.40 7.99
CA LEU A 162 8.98 5.14 9.06
C LEU A 162 8.67 6.64 8.97
N VAL A 163 8.76 7.24 7.78
CA VAL A 163 8.44 8.67 7.58
C VAL A 163 6.98 8.95 7.93
N VAL A 164 6.05 8.15 7.42
CA VAL A 164 4.62 8.33 7.71
C VAL A 164 4.33 8.10 9.20
N PHE A 165 4.96 7.09 9.81
CA PHE A 165 4.81 6.81 11.24
C PHE A 165 5.31 7.98 12.10
N VAL A 166 6.49 8.53 11.81
CA VAL A 166 7.04 9.68 12.53
C VAL A 166 6.16 10.92 12.36
N LEU A 167 5.71 11.21 11.14
CA LEU A 167 4.80 12.34 10.88
C LEU A 167 3.48 12.18 11.64
N GLN A 168 2.89 10.99 11.64
CA GLN A 168 1.68 10.73 12.40
C GLN A 168 1.92 10.82 13.91
N ALA A 169 3.04 10.33 14.43
CA ALA A 169 3.37 10.44 15.85
C ALA A 169 3.55 11.90 16.29
N ILE A 170 4.23 12.72 15.48
CA ILE A 170 4.39 14.16 15.75
C ILE A 170 3.02 14.86 15.71
N ALA A 171 2.24 14.62 14.66
CA ALA A 171 0.93 15.26 14.52
C ALA A 171 -0.03 14.83 15.64
N ALA A 172 -0.06 13.55 16.00
CA ALA A 172 -0.82 13.04 17.13
C ALA A 172 -0.37 13.65 18.46
N GLY A 173 0.94 13.82 18.67
CA GLY A 173 1.50 14.46 19.86
C GLY A 173 1.10 15.94 19.98
N ILE A 174 1.16 16.69 18.87
CA ILE A 174 0.70 18.09 18.83
C ILE A 174 -0.80 18.18 19.12
N LEU A 175 -1.59 17.30 18.48
CA LEU A 175 -3.04 17.28 18.65
C LEU A 175 -3.42 16.88 20.08
N ALA A 176 -2.71 15.94 20.71
CA ALA A 176 -2.96 15.57 22.10
C ALA A 176 -2.72 16.72 23.10
N VAL A 177 -1.86 17.69 22.78
CA VAL A 177 -1.65 18.88 23.61
C VAL A 177 -2.78 19.91 23.45
N ILE A 178 -3.39 19.97 22.26
CA ILE A 178 -4.41 20.97 21.90
C ILE A 178 -5.84 20.44 22.17
N SER A 179 -6.06 19.16 21.91
CA SER A 179 -7.32 18.46 22.10
C SER A 179 -7.51 18.11 23.57
N THR A 180 -8.44 18.78 24.22
CA THR A 180 -8.78 18.54 25.64
C THR A 180 -9.97 17.60 25.82
N ASP A 181 -10.65 17.23 24.74
CA ASP A 181 -11.80 16.35 24.75
C ASP A 181 -11.67 15.17 23.76
N LEU A 182 -12.52 14.16 23.97
CA LEU A 182 -12.52 12.94 23.18
C LEU A 182 -12.97 13.19 21.72
N ALA A 183 -13.77 14.24 21.50
CA ALA A 183 -14.35 14.51 20.19
C ALA A 183 -13.32 15.12 19.22
N THR A 184 -12.60 16.13 19.69
CA THR A 184 -11.48 16.76 18.98
C THR A 184 -10.35 15.77 18.71
N THR A 185 -10.10 14.86 19.65
CA THR A 185 -9.11 13.78 19.48
C THR A 185 -9.50 12.82 18.36
N GLY A 186 -10.76 12.38 18.30
CA GLY A 186 -11.18 11.44 17.25
C GLY A 186 -11.31 12.08 15.87
N ILE A 187 -11.77 13.33 15.77
CA ILE A 187 -11.77 14.08 14.49
C ILE A 187 -10.34 14.20 13.96
N SER A 188 -9.38 14.51 14.83
CA SER A 188 -7.97 14.59 14.50
C SER A 188 -7.43 13.27 13.94
N ALA A 189 -7.78 12.13 14.56
CA ALA A 189 -7.39 10.80 14.08
C ALA A 189 -7.96 10.50 12.68
N VAL A 190 -9.22 10.87 12.43
CA VAL A 190 -9.85 10.71 11.10
C VAL A 190 -9.11 11.51 10.04
N LEU A 191 -8.75 12.75 10.33
CA LEU A 191 -8.02 13.61 9.40
C LEU A 191 -6.61 13.07 9.11
N LEU A 192 -5.91 12.58 10.13
CA LEU A 192 -4.59 11.98 9.96
C LEU A 192 -4.64 10.72 9.07
N ASN A 193 -5.65 9.87 9.26
CA ASN A 193 -5.85 8.68 8.45
C ASN A 193 -6.21 9.03 6.99
N ALA A 194 -7.08 10.01 6.80
CA ALA A 194 -7.51 10.48 5.48
C ALA A 194 -6.37 10.98 4.59
N ILE A 195 -5.34 11.56 5.21
CA ILE A 195 -4.16 12.06 4.50
C ILE A 195 -3.13 10.94 4.32
N SER A 196 -2.86 10.17 5.38
CA SER A 196 -1.78 9.19 5.39
C SER A 196 -2.12 7.92 4.60
N GLY A 197 -3.39 7.49 4.66
CA GLY A 197 -3.88 6.26 4.06
C GLY A 197 -3.64 6.19 2.54
N PRO A 198 -4.07 7.19 1.76
CA PRO A 198 -3.82 7.23 0.32
C PRO A 198 -2.32 7.23 -0.04
N ILE A 199 -1.48 7.91 0.75
CA ILE A 199 -0.03 7.98 0.51
C ILE A 199 0.60 6.58 0.66
N ILE A 200 0.23 5.87 1.72
CA ILE A 200 0.69 4.49 1.96
C ILE A 200 0.19 3.57 0.83
N ALA A 201 -1.10 3.65 0.49
CA ALA A 201 -1.70 2.82 -0.54
C ALA A 201 -1.00 3.00 -1.90
N ALA A 202 -0.75 4.26 -2.30
CA ALA A 202 -0.05 4.57 -3.54
C ALA A 202 1.40 4.08 -3.54
N ALA A 203 2.14 4.25 -2.43
CA ALA A 203 3.52 3.78 -2.32
C ALA A 203 3.61 2.24 -2.46
N ILE A 204 2.69 1.51 -1.82
CA ILE A 204 2.61 0.05 -1.92
C ILE A 204 2.26 -0.38 -3.34
N ALA A 205 1.27 0.27 -3.96
CA ALA A 205 0.87 -0.01 -5.34
C ALA A 205 2.01 0.21 -6.33
N HIS A 206 2.77 1.30 -6.20
CA HIS A 206 3.94 1.55 -7.05
C HIS A 206 4.98 0.44 -6.93
N VAL A 207 5.34 0.06 -5.71
CA VAL A 207 6.32 -1.02 -5.47
C VAL A 207 5.82 -2.34 -6.05
N TYR A 208 4.51 -2.61 -5.96
CA TYR A 208 3.90 -3.77 -6.56
C TYR A 208 4.03 -3.80 -8.09
N PHE A 209 3.72 -2.70 -8.78
CA PHE A 209 3.87 -2.62 -10.24
C PHE A 209 5.34 -2.70 -10.66
N GLU A 210 6.24 -1.97 -10.00
CA GLU A 210 7.68 -2.03 -10.28
C GLU A 210 8.24 -3.45 -10.12
N SER A 211 7.77 -4.21 -9.13
CA SER A 211 8.19 -5.60 -8.92
C SER A 211 7.64 -6.54 -9.99
N ARG A 212 6.40 -6.32 -10.43
CA ARG A 212 5.77 -7.15 -11.48
C ARG A 212 6.33 -6.88 -12.87
N ASP A 213 6.60 -5.63 -13.20
CA ASP A 213 7.20 -5.26 -14.48
C ASP A 213 8.61 -5.84 -14.60
N ALA A 214 9.37 -5.86 -13.49
CA ALA A 214 10.70 -6.48 -13.46
C ALA A 214 10.68 -8.01 -13.64
N GLU A 215 9.60 -8.69 -13.22
CA GLU A 215 9.43 -10.14 -13.38
C GLU A 215 8.91 -10.50 -14.78
N GLY A 216 8.14 -9.62 -15.43
CA GLY A 216 7.66 -9.80 -16.80
C GLY A 216 8.70 -9.52 -17.90
N ASP A 217 9.77 -8.78 -17.57
CA ASP A 217 10.88 -8.44 -18.47
C ASP A 217 12.05 -9.47 -18.41
N GLU A 218 11.93 -10.56 -17.65
CA GLU A 218 12.90 -11.66 -17.78
C GLU A 218 12.77 -12.26 -19.20
N PRO A 219 13.83 -12.16 -20.03
CA PRO A 219 13.77 -12.65 -21.40
C PRO A 219 13.49 -14.14 -21.34
N THR A 220 12.34 -14.52 -21.88
CA THR A 220 11.98 -15.92 -22.08
C THR A 220 13.02 -16.47 -23.05
N ASP A 221 14.04 -17.12 -22.50
CA ASP A 221 15.15 -17.77 -23.20
C ASP A 221 14.66 -19.03 -23.95
N GLU A 222 13.45 -18.95 -24.53
CA GLU A 222 12.81 -19.98 -25.34
C GLU A 222 12.90 -19.68 -26.85
N MET A 223 13.39 -18.50 -27.26
CA MET A 223 13.52 -18.19 -28.69
C MET A 223 14.90 -18.55 -29.32
N THR A 224 15.82 -19.16 -28.56
CA THR A 224 17.13 -19.60 -29.08
C THR A 224 17.27 -21.12 -29.23
N ALA A 225 16.28 -21.92 -28.85
CA ALA A 225 16.37 -23.39 -28.97
C ALA A 225 15.74 -23.97 -30.26
N ASP A 226 14.87 -23.23 -30.96
CA ASP A 226 14.10 -23.76 -32.11
C ASP A 226 14.60 -23.27 -33.49
N VAL A 227 15.82 -22.72 -33.58
CA VAL A 227 16.47 -22.36 -34.85
C VAL A 227 17.67 -23.28 -35.16
N ALA A 228 17.83 -24.37 -34.40
CA ALA A 228 18.98 -25.25 -34.54
C ALA A 228 18.66 -26.74 -34.36
N VAL A 229 17.63 -27.28 -35.03
CA VAL A 229 17.61 -28.70 -35.47
C VAL A 229 16.86 -28.83 -36.78
#